data_AF-B7FXQ1-F1
#
_entry.id   AF-B7FXQ1-F1
#
_cell.length_a   1.000
_cell.length_b   1.000
_cell.length_c   1.000
_cell.angle_alpha   90.00
_cell.angle_beta   90.00
_cell.angle_gamma   90.00
#
_symmetry.space_group_name_H-M   'P 1'
#
loop_
_entity.id
_entity.type
_entity.pdbx_description
1 polymer ?
#
loop_
_entity_poly.entity_id
_entity_poly.type
_entity_poly.pdbx_seq_one_letter_code
_entity_poly.pdbx_strand_id
1 'polypeptide(L)'
;MFGTNILSGLILMPLSQAVSWLLISQRSKNLLPNLFKISIFYFFWACHNRYLKGNPSELGQYSMGFLALTAFLRTPPMCMAATVVVMGHFCWPLYTAFSQPLEELALDAKLSKKVDALLWACVFRAYVLSNLALWGTVLSKLVTLSSKGVLDALPSRSSCGSQVQINVKTRSCTCFLFSLPLRKLGNSENAYAT
;
A
#
# COMPACT_ATOMS: atom_id res chain seq x y z
N MET A 1 -26.92 -7.45 -16.46
CA MET A 1 -25.57 -7.37 -17.08
C MET A 1 -24.48 -7.55 -16.00
N PHE A 2 -24.52 -8.65 -15.23
CA PHE A 2 -23.71 -8.87 -14.02
C PHE A 2 -22.62 -9.96 -14.15
N GLY A 3 -22.60 -10.72 -15.25
CA GLY A 3 -21.77 -11.93 -15.37
C GLY A 3 -20.27 -11.69 -15.62
N THR A 4 -19.88 -10.63 -16.33
CA THR A 4 -18.47 -10.38 -16.68
C THR A 4 -17.64 -9.73 -15.55
N ASN A 5 -18.29 -9.16 -14.53
CA ASN A 5 -17.62 -8.47 -13.42
C ASN A 5 -17.17 -9.41 -12.28
N ILE A 6 -17.69 -10.64 -12.24
CA ILE A 6 -17.39 -11.61 -11.18
C ILE A 6 -16.06 -12.30 -11.45
N LEU A 7 -15.90 -12.83 -12.67
CA LEU A 7 -14.68 -13.54 -13.06
C LEU A 7 -13.47 -12.62 -12.98
N SER A 8 -13.62 -11.35 -13.33
CA SER A 8 -12.58 -10.36 -13.18
C SER A 8 -12.20 -10.14 -11.71
N GLY A 9 -13.16 -10.06 -10.79
CA GLY A 9 -12.86 -9.98 -9.35
C GLY A 9 -12.15 -11.21 -8.80
N LEU A 10 -12.60 -12.41 -9.20
CA LEU A 10 -12.08 -13.69 -8.71
C LEU A 10 -10.65 -13.96 -9.19
N ILE A 11 -10.29 -13.49 -10.38
CA ILE A 11 -8.91 -13.57 -10.91
C ILE A 11 -8.05 -12.41 -10.42
N LEU A 12 -8.60 -11.20 -10.31
CA LEU A 12 -7.83 -10.01 -9.99
C LEU A 12 -7.39 -9.97 -8.53
N MET A 13 -8.17 -10.51 -7.58
CA MET A 13 -7.75 -10.64 -6.18
C MET A 13 -6.43 -11.42 -6.02
N PRO A 14 -6.32 -12.69 -6.46
CA PRO A 14 -5.08 -13.45 -6.33
C PRO A 14 -3.95 -12.86 -7.18
N LEU A 15 -4.25 -12.33 -8.38
CA LEU A 15 -3.23 -11.73 -9.24
C LEU A 15 -2.62 -10.47 -8.62
N SER A 16 -3.45 -9.53 -8.15
CA SER A 16 -2.97 -8.32 -7.47
C SER A 16 -2.20 -8.65 -6.21
N GLN A 17 -2.60 -9.69 -5.48
CA GLN A 17 -1.90 -10.15 -4.29
C GLN A 17 -0.54 -10.77 -4.63
N ALA A 18 -0.45 -11.59 -5.68
CA ALA A 18 0.81 -12.17 -6.15
C ALA A 18 1.79 -11.08 -6.61
N VAL A 19 1.32 -10.09 -7.37
CA VAL A 19 2.14 -8.94 -7.80
C VAL A 19 2.62 -8.13 -6.59
N SER A 20 1.76 -7.93 -5.59
CA SER A 20 2.13 -7.24 -4.34
C SER A 20 3.24 -7.99 -3.61
N TRP A 21 3.13 -9.31 -3.44
CA TRP A 21 4.19 -10.13 -2.85
C TRP A 21 5.48 -10.08 -3.63
N LEU A 22 5.43 -10.15 -4.96
CA LEU A 22 6.61 -10.03 -5.82
C LEU A 22 7.33 -8.69 -5.59
N LEU A 23 6.58 -7.59 -5.59
CA LEU A 23 7.12 -6.24 -5.37
C LEU A 23 7.69 -6.06 -3.96
N ILE A 24 7.04 -6.62 -2.93
CA ILE A 24 7.54 -6.54 -1.55
C ILE A 24 8.73 -7.49 -1.33
N SER A 25 8.81 -8.63 -2.00
CA SER A 25 9.89 -9.61 -1.84
C SER A 25 11.22 -9.16 -2.44
N GLN A 26 11.18 -8.26 -3.43
CA GLN A 26 12.38 -7.63 -3.98
C GLN A 26 13.20 -6.90 -2.90
N ARG A 27 14.50 -6.70 -3.16
CA ARG A 27 15.47 -6.13 -2.20
C ARG A 27 14.95 -4.82 -1.57
N SER A 28 15.28 -4.63 -0.30
CA SER A 28 14.83 -3.50 0.55
C SER A 28 15.09 -2.11 -0.02
N LYS A 29 16.07 -1.94 -0.93
CA LYS A 29 16.43 -0.66 -1.54
C LYS A 29 15.27 0.02 -2.29
N ASN A 30 14.31 -0.76 -2.79
CA ASN A 30 13.16 -0.25 -3.55
C ASN A 30 11.82 -0.36 -2.79
N LEU A 31 11.86 -0.50 -1.46
CA LEU A 31 10.65 -0.74 -0.66
C LEU A 31 9.63 0.40 -0.82
N LEU A 32 10.03 1.66 -0.62
CA LEU A 32 9.11 2.81 -0.67
C LEU A 32 8.50 3.03 -2.07
N PRO A 33 9.27 3.04 -3.18
CA PRO A 33 8.68 3.08 -4.52
C PRO A 33 7.73 1.92 -4.82
N ASN A 34 8.03 0.72 -4.34
CA ASN A 34 7.14 -0.44 -4.53
C ASN A 34 5.86 -0.31 -3.69
N LEU A 35 5.95 0.18 -2.44
CA LEU A 35 4.79 0.51 -1.62
C LEU A 35 3.90 1.54 -2.30
N PHE A 36 4.48 2.58 -2.90
CA PHE A 36 3.71 3.60 -3.62
C PHE A 36 2.90 2.98 -4.76
N LYS A 37 3.52 2.12 -5.58
CA LYS A 37 2.84 1.40 -6.69
C LYS A 37 1.71 0.49 -6.21
N ILE A 38 1.92 -0.23 -5.10
CA ILE A 38 0.89 -1.11 -4.53
C ILE A 38 -0.26 -0.27 -3.96
N SER A 39 0.07 0.77 -3.18
CA SER A 39 -0.91 1.60 -2.50
C SER A 39 -1.76 2.40 -3.48
N ILE A 40 -1.17 2.92 -4.56
CA ILE A 40 -1.92 3.66 -5.58
C ILE A 40 -2.88 2.73 -6.35
N PHE A 41 -2.47 1.49 -6.64
CA PHE A 41 -3.35 0.49 -7.24
C PHE A 41 -4.56 0.21 -6.36
N TYR A 42 -4.33 -0.10 -5.08
CA TYR A 42 -5.43 -0.36 -4.13
C TYR A 42 -6.27 0.88 -3.84
N PHE A 43 -5.68 2.08 -3.86
CA PHE A 43 -6.41 3.34 -3.76
C PHE A 43 -7.39 3.52 -4.93
N PHE A 44 -6.91 3.36 -6.17
CA PHE A 44 -7.79 3.46 -7.35
C PHE A 44 -8.84 2.36 -7.37
N TRP A 45 -8.49 1.15 -6.94
CA TRP A 45 -9.44 0.05 -6.79
C TRP A 45 -10.55 0.38 -5.79
N ALA A 46 -10.21 0.92 -4.62
CA ALA A 46 -11.18 1.36 -3.63
C ALA A 46 -12.05 2.51 -4.14
N CYS A 47 -11.45 3.51 -4.80
CA CYS A 47 -12.18 4.61 -5.44
C CYS A 47 -13.15 4.09 -6.52
N HIS A 48 -12.73 3.15 -7.35
CA HIS A 48 -13.58 2.50 -8.35
C HIS A 48 -14.78 1.81 -7.69
N ASN A 49 -14.57 1.03 -6.62
CA ASN A 49 -15.68 0.35 -5.94
C ASN A 49 -16.62 1.34 -5.21
N ARG A 50 -16.09 2.40 -4.61
CA ARG A 50 -16.90 3.41 -3.92
C ARG A 50 -17.74 4.24 -4.89
N TYR A 51 -17.10 4.82 -5.91
CA TYR A 51 -17.75 5.80 -6.78
C TYR A 51 -18.47 5.18 -7.97
N LEU A 52 -17.91 4.14 -8.59
CA LEU A 52 -18.50 3.54 -9.79
C LEU A 52 -19.46 2.39 -9.47
N LYS A 53 -19.21 1.63 -8.41
CA LYS A 53 -20.14 0.57 -7.97
C LYS A 53 -21.09 1.00 -6.85
N GLY A 54 -20.94 2.23 -6.33
CA GLY A 54 -21.81 2.78 -5.31
C GLY A 54 -21.76 2.03 -3.98
N ASN A 55 -20.61 1.45 -3.60
CA ASN A 55 -20.47 0.76 -2.32
C ASN A 55 -19.97 1.73 -1.22
N PRO A 56 -20.85 2.28 -0.35
CA PRO A 56 -20.45 3.30 0.63
C PRO A 56 -19.61 2.75 1.77
N SER A 57 -19.64 1.43 2.01
CA SER A 57 -18.86 0.76 3.06
C SER A 57 -17.38 0.61 2.74
N GLU A 58 -16.98 0.87 1.49
CA GLU A 58 -15.57 0.90 1.09
C GLU A 58 -14.90 2.13 1.70
N LEU A 59 -14.10 1.93 2.74
CA LEU A 59 -13.26 2.96 3.38
C LEU A 59 -11.80 2.88 2.91
N GLY A 60 -11.47 1.93 2.02
CA GLY A 60 -10.10 1.56 1.66
C GLY A 60 -9.30 2.70 1.05
N GLN A 61 -10.00 3.64 0.39
CA GLN A 61 -9.37 4.81 -0.22
C GLN A 61 -8.63 5.70 0.79
N TYR A 62 -9.11 5.80 2.03
CA TYR A 62 -8.46 6.69 3.00
C TYR A 62 -7.14 6.10 3.50
N SER A 63 -7.15 4.84 3.93
CA SER A 63 -5.95 4.17 4.44
C SER A 63 -4.91 3.95 3.34
N MET A 64 -5.33 3.50 2.15
CA MET A 64 -4.41 3.29 1.03
C MET A 64 -3.91 4.59 0.41
N GLY A 65 -4.77 5.63 0.35
CA GLY A 65 -4.37 6.96 -0.11
C GLY A 65 -3.34 7.60 0.81
N PHE A 66 -3.54 7.48 2.13
CA PHE A 66 -2.57 7.97 3.11
C PHE A 66 -1.23 7.21 3.02
N LEU A 67 -1.27 5.89 2.83
CA LEU A 67 -0.06 5.10 2.60
C LEU A 67 0.64 5.48 1.30
N ALA A 68 -0.09 5.72 0.21
CA ALA A 68 0.48 6.17 -1.05
C ALA A 68 1.16 7.54 -0.89
N LEU A 69 0.52 8.49 -0.21
CA LEU A 69 1.08 9.82 0.03
C LEU A 69 2.37 9.75 0.86
N THR A 70 2.36 9.00 1.97
CA THR A 70 3.54 8.85 2.83
C THR A 70 4.69 8.12 2.12
N ALA A 71 4.38 7.10 1.32
CA ALA A 71 5.36 6.40 0.49
C ALA A 71 5.97 7.31 -0.60
N PHE A 72 5.16 8.20 -1.19
CA PHE A 72 5.61 9.19 -2.16
C PHE A 72 6.56 10.22 -1.54
N LEU A 73 6.24 10.73 -0.35
CA LEU A 73 7.08 11.66 0.41
C LEU A 73 8.36 11.02 0.96
N ARG A 74 8.46 9.69 0.91
CA ARG A 74 9.60 8.90 1.38
C ARG A 74 9.95 9.14 2.84
N THR A 75 8.95 9.30 3.70
CA THR A 75 9.13 9.47 5.15
C THR A 75 8.85 8.14 5.87
N PRO A 76 9.89 7.35 6.25
CA PRO A 76 9.70 6.05 6.88
C PRO A 76 8.78 6.03 8.12
N PRO A 77 8.87 6.97 9.08
CA PRO A 77 8.02 6.92 10.27
C PRO A 77 6.54 7.14 9.93
N MET A 78 6.24 8.01 8.96
CA MET A 78 4.86 8.21 8.51
C MET A 78 4.35 7.00 7.73
N CYS A 79 5.20 6.36 6.91
CA CYS A 79 4.85 5.11 6.22
C CYS A 79 4.54 3.98 7.21
N MET A 80 5.29 3.89 8.33
CA MET A 80 5.01 2.93 9.39
C MET A 80 3.64 3.17 10.01
N ALA A 81 3.33 4.42 10.40
CA ALA A 81 2.03 4.78 10.93
C ALA A 81 0.89 4.48 9.95
N ALA A 82 1.06 4.85 8.67
CA ALA A 82 0.10 4.55 7.62
C ALA A 82 -0.10 3.03 7.42
N THR A 83 0.97 2.24 7.51
CA THR A 83 0.90 0.77 7.41
C THR A 83 0.10 0.18 8.58
N VAL A 84 0.27 0.69 9.79
CA VAL A 84 -0.51 0.26 10.97
C VAL A 84 -2.00 0.57 10.77
N VAL A 85 -2.34 1.74 10.23
CA VAL A 85 -3.74 2.09 9.88
C VAL A 85 -4.30 1.13 8.84
N VAL A 86 -3.53 0.78 7.81
CA VAL A 86 -3.94 -0.24 6.81
C VAL A 86 -4.16 -1.59 7.46
N MET A 87 -3.26 -2.05 8.34
CA MET A 87 -3.43 -3.32 9.07
C MET A 87 -4.69 -3.31 9.93
N GLY A 88 -4.93 -2.23 10.68
CA GLY A 88 -6.14 -2.08 11.49
C GLY A 88 -7.42 -2.15 10.66
N HIS A 89 -7.39 -1.60 9.45
CA HIS A 89 -8.50 -1.72 8.51
C HIS A 89 -8.72 -3.18 8.08
N PHE A 90 -7.66 -3.95 7.81
CA PHE A 90 -7.79 -5.37 7.46
C PHE A 90 -8.21 -6.28 8.62
N CYS A 91 -8.09 -5.84 9.87
CA CYS A 91 -8.61 -6.60 11.02
C CYS A 91 -10.13 -6.79 10.95
N TRP A 92 -10.87 -5.83 10.40
CA TRP A 92 -12.33 -5.94 10.26
C TRP A 92 -12.74 -7.02 9.24
N PRO A 93 -12.28 -7.01 7.97
CA PRO A 93 -12.49 -8.11 7.03
C PRO A 93 -11.98 -9.47 7.53
N LEU A 94 -10.90 -9.48 8.33
CA LEU A 94 -10.41 -10.73 8.94
C LEU A 94 -11.43 -11.27 9.93
N TYR A 95 -11.94 -10.42 10.83
CA TYR A 95 -12.96 -10.81 11.78
C TYR A 95 -14.20 -11.33 11.06
N THR A 96 -14.71 -10.63 10.04
CA THR A 96 -15.90 -11.07 9.30
C THR A 96 -15.66 -12.36 8.53
N ALA A 97 -14.52 -12.50 7.84
CA ALA A 97 -14.22 -13.67 7.04
C ALA A 97 -14.10 -14.96 7.87
N PHE A 98 -13.64 -14.87 9.12
CA PHE A 98 -13.38 -16.02 9.99
C PHE A 98 -14.41 -16.24 11.10
N SER A 99 -15.26 -15.26 11.42
CA SER A 99 -16.35 -15.42 12.40
C SER A 99 -17.56 -16.16 11.83
N GLN A 100 -17.82 -16.03 10.53
CA GLN A 100 -18.94 -16.67 9.86
C GLN A 100 -18.56 -18.04 9.27
N PRO A 101 -19.50 -19.00 9.15
CA PRO A 101 -19.28 -20.21 8.38
C PRO A 101 -19.13 -19.88 6.88
N LEU A 102 -18.43 -20.76 6.14
CA LEU A 102 -18.11 -20.52 4.72
C LEU A 102 -19.37 -20.38 3.85
N GLU A 103 -20.45 -21.05 4.23
CA GLU A 103 -21.73 -21.03 3.50
C GLU A 103 -22.43 -19.68 3.60
N GLU A 104 -22.45 -19.06 4.77
CA GLU A 104 -23.02 -17.71 4.96
C GLU A 104 -22.23 -16.66 4.18
N LEU A 105 -20.89 -16.75 4.22
CA LEU A 105 -20.02 -15.87 3.46
C LEU A 105 -20.20 -16.02 1.94
N ALA A 106 -20.55 -17.23 1.48
CA ALA A 106 -20.86 -17.51 0.08
C ALA A 106 -22.22 -16.91 -0.35
N LEU A 107 -23.21 -16.87 0.55
CA LEU A 107 -24.51 -16.23 0.28
C LEU A 107 -24.36 -14.72 0.04
N ASP A 108 -23.46 -14.07 0.77
CA ASP A 108 -23.17 -12.64 0.63
C ASP A 108 -22.57 -12.26 -0.74
N ALA A 109 -21.95 -13.22 -1.43
CA ALA A 109 -21.34 -12.99 -2.73
C ALA A 109 -22.36 -12.75 -3.85
N LYS A 110 -23.67 -12.90 -3.60
CA LYS A 110 -24.77 -12.76 -4.58
C LYS A 110 -24.52 -13.57 -5.86
N LEU A 111 -23.83 -14.70 -5.72
CA LEU A 111 -23.44 -15.56 -6.84
C LEU A 111 -24.55 -16.53 -7.19
N SER A 112 -24.88 -16.63 -8.49
CA SER A 112 -25.98 -17.47 -8.99
C SER A 112 -25.71 -18.96 -8.90
N LYS A 113 -24.43 -19.37 -8.79
CA LYS A 113 -24.01 -20.77 -8.67
C LYS A 113 -23.34 -21.01 -7.32
N LYS A 114 -23.82 -22.04 -6.60
CA LYS A 114 -23.32 -22.44 -5.27
C LYS A 114 -21.80 -22.72 -5.28
N VAL A 115 -21.28 -23.32 -6.34
CA VAL A 115 -19.85 -23.66 -6.47
C VAL A 115 -18.99 -22.41 -6.60
N ASP A 116 -19.39 -21.45 -7.44
CA ASP A 116 -18.64 -20.19 -7.65
C ASP A 116 -18.63 -19.34 -6.36
N ALA A 117 -19.74 -19.40 -5.60
CA ALA A 117 -19.88 -18.71 -4.31
C ALA A 117 -18.92 -19.24 -3.25
N LEU A 118 -18.82 -20.57 -3.14
CA LEU A 118 -17.87 -21.22 -2.23
C LEU A 118 -16.42 -20.96 -2.63
N LEU A 119 -16.12 -21.03 -3.93
CA LEU A 119 -14.78 -20.73 -4.45
C LEU A 119 -14.39 -19.27 -4.13
N TRP A 120 -15.30 -18.33 -4.35
CA TRP A 120 -15.10 -16.93 -3.99
C TRP A 120 -14.81 -16.75 -2.50
N ALA A 121 -15.61 -17.38 -1.62
CA ALA A 121 -15.43 -17.28 -0.17
C ALA A 121 -14.07 -17.84 0.29
N CYS A 122 -13.63 -18.96 -0.30
CA CYS A 122 -12.29 -19.52 -0.07
C CYS A 122 -11.18 -18.57 -0.52
N VAL A 123 -11.27 -18.04 -1.74
CA VAL A 123 -10.29 -17.08 -2.29
C VAL A 123 -10.25 -15.82 -1.44
N PHE A 124 -11.40 -15.33 -0.99
CA PHE A 124 -11.51 -14.15 -0.13
C PHE A 124 -10.82 -14.36 1.23
N ARG A 125 -11.05 -15.48 1.92
CA ARG A 125 -10.34 -15.81 3.17
C ARG A 125 -8.84 -15.87 2.99
N ALA A 126 -8.36 -16.56 1.95
CA ALA A 126 -6.94 -16.64 1.64
C ALA A 126 -6.35 -15.27 1.32
N TYR A 127 -7.08 -14.43 0.58
CA TYR A 127 -6.70 -13.07 0.24
C TYR A 127 -6.56 -12.18 1.48
N VAL A 128 -7.51 -12.24 2.43
CA VAL A 128 -7.46 -11.45 3.67
C VAL A 128 -6.26 -11.86 4.55
N LEU A 129 -6.04 -13.17 4.74
CA LEU A 129 -4.86 -13.66 5.46
C LEU A 129 -3.55 -13.23 4.79
N SER A 130 -3.48 -13.35 3.47
CA SER A 130 -2.32 -12.96 2.69
C SER A 130 -2.03 -11.46 2.80
N ASN A 131 -3.07 -10.61 2.85
CA ASN A 131 -2.91 -9.18 3.06
C ASN A 131 -2.35 -8.87 4.45
N LEU A 132 -2.89 -9.50 5.49
CA LEU A 132 -2.40 -9.29 6.85
C LEU A 132 -0.91 -9.66 6.98
N ALA A 133 -0.51 -10.79 6.40
CA ALA A 133 0.88 -11.23 6.36
C ALA A 133 1.78 -10.30 5.54
N LEU A 134 1.29 -9.82 4.38
CA LEU A 134 2.02 -8.88 3.52
C LEU A 134 2.26 -7.56 4.25
N TRP A 135 1.25 -6.98 4.89
CA TRP A 135 1.38 -5.72 5.62
C TRP A 135 2.23 -5.85 6.88
N GLY A 136 2.16 -6.99 7.59
CA GLY A 136 3.10 -7.30 8.68
C GLY A 136 4.56 -7.37 8.20
N THR A 137 4.78 -7.97 7.02
CA THR A 137 6.12 -8.01 6.38
C THR A 137 6.61 -6.62 6.00
N VAL A 138 5.73 -5.80 5.41
CA VAL A 138 6.03 -4.39 5.07
C VAL A 138 6.42 -3.60 6.31
N LEU A 139 5.65 -3.72 7.39
CA LEU A 139 5.93 -3.05 8.66
C LEU A 139 7.29 -3.46 9.22
N SER A 140 7.59 -4.76 9.27
CA SER A 140 8.89 -5.28 9.72
C SER A 140 10.07 -4.72 8.89
N LYS A 141 9.92 -4.65 7.57
CA LYS A 141 10.93 -4.06 6.68
C LYS A 141 11.09 -2.56 6.91
N LEU A 142 9.99 -1.82 7.13
CA LEU A 142 10.04 -0.39 7.44
C LEU A 142 10.72 -0.10 8.78
N VAL A 143 10.43 -0.90 9.82
CA VAL A 143 11.11 -0.82 11.13
C VAL A 143 12.61 -1.04 10.95
N THR A 144 13.01 -2.08 10.21
CA THR A 144 14.42 -2.38 9.94
C THR A 144 15.12 -1.25 9.19
N LEU A 145 14.45 -0.60 8.23
CA LEU A 145 14.98 0.55 7.51
C LEU A 145 15.13 1.78 8.40
N SER A 146 14.14 2.05 9.27
CA SER A 146 14.19 3.18 10.20
C SER A 146 15.35 3.04 11.17
N SER A 147 15.57 1.84 11.73
CA SER A 147 16.70 1.58 12.65
C SER A 147 18.06 1.81 11.99
N LYS A 148 18.20 1.49 10.69
CA LYS A 148 19.44 1.74 9.93
C LYS A 148 19.65 3.22 9.67
N GLY A 149 18.60 3.95 9.27
CA GLY A 149 18.69 5.39 9.02
C GLY A 149 19.04 6.19 10.28
N VAL A 150 18.56 5.77 11.46
CA VAL A 150 18.97 6.36 12.74
C VAL A 150 20.43 6.07 13.05
N LEU A 151 20.90 4.85 12.78
CA LEU A 151 22.30 4.48 13.01
C LEU A 151 23.27 5.26 12.12
N ASP A 152 22.90 5.50 10.86
CA ASP A 152 23.71 6.27 9.90
C ASP A 152 23.68 7.79 10.19
N ALA A 153 22.63 8.28 10.84
CA ALA A 153 22.48 9.69 11.22
C ALA A 153 23.19 10.05 12.55
N LEU A 154 23.55 9.06 13.36
CA LEU A 154 24.39 9.30 14.52
C LEU A 154 25.79 9.71 14.03
N PRO A 155 26.32 10.87 14.46
CA PRO A 155 27.68 11.24 14.11
C PRO A 155 28.57 10.08 14.54
N SER A 156 29.31 9.50 13.59
CA SER A 156 30.28 8.46 13.88
C SER A 156 31.12 8.98 15.03
N ARG A 157 30.90 8.42 16.23
CA ARG A 157 31.63 8.80 17.43
C ARG A 157 33.06 8.46 17.07
N SER A 158 33.81 9.47 16.65
CA SER A 158 35.19 9.35 16.27
C SER A 158 35.85 8.76 17.50
N SER A 159 36.22 7.48 17.40
CA SER A 159 37.19 6.90 18.29
C SER A 159 38.35 7.89 18.26
N CYS A 160 38.61 8.54 19.39
CA CYS A 160 39.70 9.48 19.56
C CYS A 160 41.01 8.70 19.52
N GLY A 161 41.34 8.18 18.35
CA GLY A 161 42.61 7.61 17.97
C GLY A 161 43.13 8.48 16.86
N SER A 162 44.04 9.39 17.20
CA SER A 162 44.80 10.20 16.27
C SER A 162 45.38 9.33 15.16
N GLN A 163 44.76 9.35 13.99
CA GLN A 163 45.43 9.04 12.75
C GLN A 163 45.31 10.21 11.78
N VAL A 164 46.43 10.93 11.73
CA VAL A 164 46.89 11.72 10.60
C VAL A 164 46.76 10.85 9.33
N GLN A 165 46.09 11.33 8.27
CA GLN A 165 46.75 11.52 6.97
C GLN A 165 45.85 12.01 5.82
N ILE A 166 46.43 13.01 5.14
CA ILE A 166 46.58 13.25 3.70
C ILE A 166 45.33 13.49 2.85
N ASN A 167 45.29 14.75 2.42
CA ASN A 167 44.54 15.37 1.36
C ASN A 167 44.67 14.63 0.01
N VAL A 168 43.57 14.06 -0.50
CA VAL A 168 43.44 13.63 -1.89
C VAL A 168 42.19 14.27 -2.51
N LYS A 169 42.41 15.45 -3.08
CA LYS A 169 41.97 15.88 -4.42
C LYS A 169 40.51 15.55 -4.82
N THR A 170 39.65 16.51 -4.49
CA THR A 170 38.52 17.03 -5.28
C THR A 170 38.15 16.30 -6.58
N ARG A 171 36.96 15.71 -6.63
CA ARG A 171 36.12 15.68 -7.86
C ARG A 171 34.65 15.92 -7.53
N SER A 172 34.07 16.83 -8.32
CA SER A 172 32.74 17.43 -8.29
C SER A 172 31.57 16.50 -7.96
N CYS A 173 30.69 16.97 -7.07
CA CYS A 173 29.31 16.53 -6.96
C CYS A 173 28.43 17.37 -7.88
N THR A 174 27.80 16.74 -8.87
CA THR A 174 26.73 17.33 -9.67
C THR A 174 25.42 17.17 -8.89
N CYS A 175 24.93 18.26 -8.28
CA CYS A 175 23.60 18.31 -7.69
C CYS A 175 22.54 18.32 -8.80
N PHE A 176 21.80 17.22 -8.97
CA PHE A 176 20.53 17.25 -9.69
C PHE A 176 19.43 17.75 -8.73
N LEU A 177 19.17 19.05 -8.78
CA LEU A 177 17.96 19.67 -8.23
C LEU A 177 16.80 19.38 -9.19
N PHE A 178 15.89 18.50 -8.77
CA PHE A 178 14.61 18.32 -9.45
C PHE A 178 13.65 19.44 -8.99
N SER A 179 13.64 20.54 -9.75
CA SER A 179 12.62 21.58 -9.63
C SER A 179 11.31 21.08 -10.24
N LEU A 180 10.32 20.76 -9.41
CA LEU A 180 8.94 20.58 -9.87
C LEU A 180 8.28 21.96 -10.02
N PRO A 181 7.68 22.30 -11.18
CA PRO A 181 6.92 23.53 -11.31
C PRO A 181 5.58 23.38 -10.56
N LEU A 182 5.40 24.22 -9.54
CA LEU A 182 4.11 24.48 -8.90
C LEU A 182 3.16 25.05 -9.95
N ARG A 183 2.25 24.21 -10.45
CA ARG A 183 1.15 24.61 -11.33
C ARG A 183 0.09 25.31 -10.48
N LYS A 184 -0.15 26.60 -10.77
CA LYS A 184 -1.25 27.40 -10.22
C LYS A 184 -2.58 26.65 -10.41
N LEU A 185 -3.28 26.38 -9.31
CA LEU A 185 -4.71 26.07 -9.33
C LEU A 185 -5.43 27.38 -9.68
N GLY A 186 -5.91 27.45 -10.93
CA GLY A 186 -6.80 28.50 -11.37
C GLY A 186 -8.20 28.26 -10.80
N ASN A 187 -8.77 29.32 -10.25
CA ASN A 187 -10.20 29.48 -9.99
C ASN A 187 -11.03 29.05 -11.22
N SER A 188 -12.04 28.23 -11.00
CA SER A 188 -13.25 28.25 -11.81
C SER A 188 -14.44 28.35 -10.88
N GLU A 189 -14.86 29.59 -10.70
CA GLU A 189 -16.22 29.95 -10.35
C GLU A 189 -17.22 29.38 -11.39
N ASN A 190 -18.48 29.27 -10.96
CA ASN A 190 -19.71 29.19 -11.75
C ASN A 190 -20.08 27.86 -12.43
N ALA A 191 -21.07 27.19 -11.82
CA ALA A 191 -22.26 26.71 -12.53
C ALA A 191 -23.40 26.39 -11.53
N TYR A 192 -24.12 27.43 -11.08
CA TYR A 192 -25.52 27.34 -10.69
C TYR A 192 -26.33 28.11 -11.74
N ALA A 193 -27.17 27.38 -12.48
CA ALA A 193 -28.24 27.77 -13.41
C ALA A 193 -28.36 26.58 -14.38
N THR A 194 -29.43 25.81 -14.48
CA THR A 194 -30.87 26.00 -14.33
C THR A 194 -31.51 24.63 -14.17
#